data_AF-A0A6S7KU47-F1
#
_entry.id   AF-A0A6S7KU47-F1
#
_cell.length_a   1.000
_cell.length_b   1.000
_cell.length_c   1.000
_cell.angle_alpha   90.00
_cell.angle_beta   90.00
_cell.angle_gamma   90.00
#
_symmetry.space_group_name_H-M   'P 1'
#
loop_
_entity.id
_entity.type
_entity.pdbx_description
1 polymer ?
#
loop_
_entity_poly.entity_id
_entity_poly.type
_entity_poly.pdbx_seq_one_letter_code
_entity_poly.pdbx_strand_id
1 'polypeptide(L)'
;MFFILLDPTVISANYRRIVRQGDFKFILGKSVPIPAMDTAEKITDEFIEVEYFLKNKNRVKEIFLQPVPHEHLLKKSAQKQPGIPLNILIIGVDSLSHSNTKRKLPKVYKYLKNELRSMLFNGHSIVGDGTTEQLTAMLTGLGELEQYESRRHHKKPKPVDGWSWIYKQLKETGYLTGYSGDDPGIGPWQYRLMGFTNPPTDFYTRPFYAMAAKLIKKPNICLGSRTISKVQFDYIREVFDMFKNKLKFFFSFN
;
A
#
# COMPACT_ATOMS: atom_id res chain seq x y z
N MET A 1 13.41 9.32 -7.38
CA MET A 1 14.79 9.22 -7.91
C MET A 1 15.65 8.65 -6.81
N PHE A 2 16.25 7.49 -7.04
CA PHE A 2 16.97 6.76 -6.00
C PHE A 2 18.38 7.31 -5.78
N PHE A 3 18.69 7.74 -4.56
CA PHE A 3 20.01 8.18 -4.12
C PHE A 3 20.92 6.99 -3.76
N ILE A 4 21.03 5.99 -4.64
CA ILE A 4 21.59 4.66 -4.32
C ILE A 4 23.14 4.63 -4.33
N LEU A 5 23.84 5.64 -4.85
CA LEU A 5 25.30 5.58 -5.06
C LEU A 5 26.09 6.80 -4.54
N LEU A 6 25.60 7.49 -3.50
CA LEU A 6 26.32 8.63 -2.93
C LEU A 6 27.32 8.26 -1.81
N ASP A 7 27.30 7.01 -1.34
CA ASP A 7 28.24 6.57 -0.30
C ASP A 7 29.58 6.10 -0.95
N PRO A 8 30.70 6.78 -0.67
CA PRO A 8 32.01 6.46 -1.26
C PRO A 8 32.57 5.10 -0.82
N THR A 9 31.93 4.42 0.14
CA THR A 9 32.30 3.08 0.59
C THR A 9 31.71 1.96 -0.26
N VAL A 10 30.70 2.25 -1.10
CA VAL A 10 30.07 1.29 -2.01
C VAL A 10 30.93 1.08 -3.25
N ILE A 11 31.28 -0.17 -3.57
CA ILE A 11 31.99 -0.56 -4.81
C ILE A 11 30.98 -0.83 -5.93
N SER A 12 29.94 -1.60 -5.63
CA SER A 12 28.91 -1.99 -6.58
C SER A 12 27.62 -2.31 -5.84
N ALA A 13 26.51 -2.39 -6.59
CA ALA A 13 25.22 -2.76 -6.04
C ALA A 13 24.41 -3.55 -7.07
N ASN A 14 23.75 -4.60 -6.58
CA ASN A 14 22.79 -5.37 -7.36
C ASN A 14 21.41 -5.22 -6.74
N TYR A 15 20.36 -5.33 -7.54
CA TYR A 15 18.99 -5.34 -7.04
C TYR A 15 18.24 -6.60 -7.46
N ARG A 16 17.25 -6.97 -6.64
CA ARG A 16 16.29 -8.04 -6.87
C ARG A 16 14.90 -7.49 -6.73
N ARG A 17 14.03 -7.74 -7.72
CA ARG A 17 12.62 -7.40 -7.59
C ARG A 17 11.92 -8.27 -6.53
N ILE A 18 11.01 -7.69 -5.77
CA ILE A 18 10.17 -8.36 -4.79
C ILE A 18 8.83 -8.68 -5.46
N VAL A 19 8.55 -9.97 -5.68
CA VAL A 19 7.40 -10.41 -6.47
C VAL A 19 6.36 -11.08 -5.57
N ARG A 20 5.09 -10.73 -5.77
CA ARG A 20 3.96 -11.39 -5.12
C ARG A 20 3.85 -12.86 -5.55
N GLN A 21 3.72 -13.78 -4.60
CA GLN A 21 3.41 -15.19 -4.84
C GLN A 21 2.17 -15.57 -4.04
N GLY A 22 0.98 -15.27 -4.59
CA GLY A 22 -0.25 -15.25 -3.82
C GLY A 22 -0.25 -14.16 -2.73
N ASP A 23 -1.28 -14.10 -1.89
CA ASP A 23 -1.42 -13.01 -0.92
C ASP A 23 -0.59 -13.17 0.36
N PHE A 24 -0.03 -14.35 0.58
CA PHE A 24 0.62 -14.71 1.84
C PHE A 24 2.13 -14.88 1.71
N LYS A 25 2.67 -14.82 0.49
CA LYS A 25 4.09 -15.01 0.23
C LYS A 25 4.61 -14.01 -0.79
N PHE A 26 5.91 -13.78 -0.73
CA PHE A 26 6.67 -13.10 -1.75
C PHE A 26 7.89 -13.95 -2.11
N ILE A 27 8.41 -13.74 -3.31
CA ILE A 27 9.66 -14.32 -3.78
C ILE A 27 10.58 -13.20 -4.28
N LEU A 28 11.88 -13.44 -4.27
CA LEU A 28 12.86 -12.54 -4.85
C LEU A 28 13.18 -12.98 -6.27
N GLY A 29 13.22 -12.03 -7.20
CA GLY A 29 13.62 -12.26 -8.57
C GLY A 29 15.12 -12.53 -8.71
N LYS A 30 15.56 -12.61 -9.96
CA LYS A 30 17.00 -12.70 -10.30
C LYS A 30 17.71 -11.43 -9.82
N SER A 31 18.95 -11.59 -9.38
CA SER A 31 19.84 -10.48 -9.03
C SER A 31 20.42 -9.90 -10.30
N VAL A 32 20.28 -8.58 -10.47
CA VAL A 32 20.79 -7.84 -11.62
C VAL A 32 21.56 -6.61 -11.14
N PRO A 33 22.58 -6.13 -11.87
CA PRO A 33 23.28 -4.89 -11.52
C PRO A 33 22.33 -3.70 -11.48
N ILE A 34 22.58 -2.74 -10.59
CA ILE A 34 21.87 -1.45 -10.61
C ILE A 34 22.38 -0.62 -11.80
N PRO A 35 21.49 -0.05 -12.62
CA PRO A 35 21.90 0.88 -13.69
C PRO A 35 22.70 2.06 -13.14
N ALA A 36 23.75 2.46 -13.85
CA ALA A 36 24.54 3.62 -13.46
C ALA A 36 23.71 4.92 -13.57
N MET A 37 23.94 5.87 -12.65
CA MET A 37 23.11 7.08 -12.51
C MET A 37 23.07 7.98 -13.75
N ASP A 38 24.10 7.90 -14.59
CA ASP A 38 24.31 8.67 -15.82
C ASP A 38 23.77 7.97 -17.08
N THR A 39 23.20 6.77 -16.92
CA THR A 39 22.61 6.01 -18.03
C THR A 39 21.12 6.30 -18.21
N ALA A 40 20.63 6.10 -19.44
CA ALA A 40 19.19 6.19 -19.73
C ALA A 40 18.38 5.02 -19.12
N GLU A 41 19.06 3.96 -18.68
CA GLU A 41 18.44 2.77 -18.11
C GLU A 41 17.90 3.06 -16.70
N LYS A 42 16.64 2.72 -16.47
CA LYS A 42 15.94 2.98 -15.20
C LYS A 42 15.44 1.68 -14.60
N ILE A 43 15.46 1.60 -13.28
CA ILE A 43 14.81 0.50 -12.56
C ILE A 43 13.30 0.57 -12.82
N THR A 44 12.75 -0.50 -13.39
CA THR A 44 11.33 -0.62 -13.76
C THR A 44 10.52 -1.45 -12.77
N ASP A 45 11.12 -1.87 -11.67
CA ASP A 45 10.45 -2.62 -10.60
C ASP A 45 10.01 -1.67 -9.47
N GLU A 46 8.76 -1.80 -9.03
CA GLU A 46 8.19 -0.97 -7.94
C GLU A 46 8.79 -1.31 -6.58
N PHE A 47 9.02 -2.61 -6.32
CA PHE A 47 9.50 -3.13 -5.05
C PHE A 47 10.83 -3.85 -5.28
N ILE A 48 11.89 -3.38 -4.66
CA ILE A 48 13.24 -3.94 -4.85
C ILE A 48 13.94 -4.15 -3.52
N GLU A 49 14.77 -5.19 -3.46
CA GLU A 49 15.85 -5.32 -2.49
C GLU A 49 17.16 -4.99 -3.19
N VAL A 50 17.95 -4.11 -2.60
CA VAL A 50 19.29 -3.75 -3.07
C VAL A 50 20.31 -4.37 -2.14
N GLU A 51 21.30 -5.06 -2.71
CA GLU A 51 22.49 -5.55 -2.03
C GLU A 51 23.70 -4.71 -2.45
N TYR A 52 24.26 -3.97 -1.49
CA TYR A 52 25.47 -3.16 -1.65
C TYR A 52 26.71 -3.96 -1.28
N PHE A 53 27.75 -3.85 -2.09
CA PHE A 53 29.07 -4.42 -1.85
C PHE A 53 30.03 -3.31 -1.43
N LEU A 54 30.53 -3.36 -0.20
CA LEU A 54 31.36 -2.32 0.38
C LEU A 54 32.86 -2.61 0.23
N LYS A 55 33.70 -1.56 0.28
CA LYS A 55 35.17 -1.65 0.22
C LYS A 55 35.78 -2.58 1.28
N ASN A 56 35.17 -2.67 2.45
CA ASN A 56 35.58 -3.55 3.53
C ASN A 56 35.11 -5.02 3.35
N LYS A 57 34.62 -5.39 2.17
CA LYS A 57 34.03 -6.71 1.83
C LYS A 57 32.72 -7.04 2.55
N ASN A 58 32.15 -6.12 3.32
CA ASN A 58 30.83 -6.31 3.92
C ASN A 58 29.73 -6.10 2.88
N ARG A 59 28.56 -6.68 3.19
CA ARG A 59 27.35 -6.53 2.37
C ARG A 59 26.24 -5.92 3.21
N VAL A 60 25.52 -4.97 2.61
CA VAL A 60 24.37 -4.33 3.24
C VAL A 60 23.17 -4.52 2.34
N LYS A 61 22.02 -4.84 2.93
CA LYS A 61 20.75 -5.01 2.21
C LYS A 61 19.75 -3.97 2.65
N GLU A 62 19.13 -3.33 1.68
CA GLU A 62 18.04 -2.40 1.90
C GLU A 62 16.89 -2.73 0.95
N ILE A 63 15.67 -2.29 1.30
CA ILE A 63 14.52 -2.45 0.43
C ILE A 63 13.96 -1.08 0.08
N PHE A 64 13.45 -0.96 -1.13
CA PHE A 64 12.90 0.27 -1.65
C PHE A 64 11.51 0.04 -2.26
N LEU A 65 10.69 1.07 -2.11
CA LEU A 65 9.33 1.16 -2.59
C LEU A 65 9.23 2.44 -3.43
N GLN A 66 8.87 2.30 -4.71
CA GLN A 66 8.65 3.42 -5.62
C GLN A 66 7.49 3.12 -6.58
N PRO A 67 6.74 4.13 -7.04
CA PRO A 67 5.83 3.92 -8.15
C PRO A 67 6.60 3.83 -9.47
N VAL A 68 6.12 3.02 -10.40
CA VAL A 68 6.69 2.92 -11.75
C VAL A 68 5.61 3.27 -12.79
N PRO A 69 5.90 4.15 -13.77
CA PRO A 69 4.93 4.56 -14.78
C PRO A 69 4.83 3.51 -15.90
N HIS A 70 4.35 2.30 -15.56
CA HIS A 70 4.14 1.26 -16.54
C HIS A 70 3.17 1.73 -17.64
N GLU A 71 3.47 1.36 -18.89
CA GLU A 71 2.73 1.84 -20.06
C GLU A 71 1.22 1.59 -19.97
N HIS A 72 0.81 0.44 -19.41
CA HIS A 72 -0.60 0.10 -19.22
C HIS A 72 -1.32 1.03 -18.23
N LEU A 73 -0.62 1.61 -17.25
CA LEU A 73 -1.19 2.60 -16.32
C LEU A 73 -1.37 3.96 -17.00
N LEU A 74 -0.42 4.35 -17.87
CA LEU A 74 -0.47 5.59 -18.63
C LEU A 74 -1.57 5.55 -19.70
N LYS A 75 -1.71 4.42 -20.39
CA LYS A 75 -2.70 4.19 -21.45
C LYS A 75 -4.10 3.86 -20.93
N LYS A 76 -4.27 3.68 -19.61
CA LYS A 76 -5.57 3.36 -19.02
C LYS A 76 -6.60 4.44 -19.38
N SER A 77 -7.67 4.03 -20.05
CA SER A 77 -8.81 4.85 -20.41
C SER A 77 -10.03 4.45 -19.58
N ALA A 78 -10.97 5.39 -19.43
CA ALA A 78 -12.23 5.14 -18.76
C ALA A 78 -13.13 4.29 -19.67
N GLN A 79 -13.68 3.19 -19.17
CA GLN A 79 -14.68 2.37 -19.86
C GLN A 79 -16.09 2.93 -19.65
N LYS A 80 -16.28 3.65 -18.54
CA LYS A 80 -17.49 4.37 -18.15
C LYS A 80 -17.13 5.81 -17.82
N GLN A 81 -18.03 6.76 -18.08
CA GLN A 81 -17.77 8.13 -17.65
C GLN A 81 -17.65 8.18 -16.13
N PRO A 82 -16.58 8.77 -15.57
CA PRO A 82 -16.53 9.04 -14.15
C PRO A 82 -17.66 10.01 -13.81
N GLY A 83 -18.22 9.88 -12.60
CA GLY A 83 -19.12 10.90 -12.06
C GLY A 83 -18.33 12.20 -11.79
N ILE A 84 -18.28 12.63 -10.54
CA ILE A 84 -17.43 13.77 -10.17
C ILE A 84 -15.95 13.33 -10.27
N PRO A 85 -15.11 13.97 -11.12
CA PRO A 85 -13.74 13.52 -11.39
C PRO A 85 -12.77 14.02 -10.30
N LEU A 86 -12.88 13.48 -9.09
CA LEU A 86 -12.01 13.83 -7.96
C LEU A 86 -11.06 12.68 -7.61
N ASN A 87 -9.85 13.02 -7.17
CA ASN A 87 -9.01 12.03 -6.52
C ASN A 87 -9.61 11.66 -5.16
N ILE A 88 -9.64 10.37 -4.86
CA ILE A 88 -10.16 9.82 -3.61
C ILE A 88 -8.98 9.21 -2.85
N LEU A 89 -8.68 9.77 -1.67
CA LEU A 89 -7.70 9.22 -0.74
C LEU A 89 -8.41 8.92 0.58
N ILE A 90 -8.41 7.66 0.97
CA ILE A 90 -8.92 7.19 2.26
C ILE A 90 -7.72 6.81 3.11
N ILE A 91 -7.60 7.43 4.28
CA ILE A 91 -6.58 7.10 5.29
C ILE A 91 -7.29 6.53 6.50
N GLY A 92 -7.16 5.22 6.70
CA GLY A 92 -7.54 4.53 7.92
C GLY A 92 -6.37 4.49 8.90
N VAL A 93 -6.67 4.73 10.17
CA VAL A 93 -5.73 4.62 11.28
C VAL A 93 -6.36 3.73 12.33
N ASP A 94 -5.75 2.58 12.58
CA ASP A 94 -6.29 1.54 13.45
C ASP A 94 -6.27 1.97 14.93
N SER A 95 -7.35 1.52 15.57
CA SER A 95 -7.68 1.53 16.99
C SER A 95 -7.86 2.92 17.60
N LEU A 96 -8.26 3.89 16.78
CA LEU A 96 -8.63 5.23 17.24
C LEU A 96 -10.15 5.41 17.35
N SER A 97 -10.63 5.66 18.58
CA SER A 97 -11.95 6.24 18.78
C SER A 97 -11.94 7.75 18.50
N HIS A 98 -13.13 8.33 18.26
CA HIS A 98 -13.28 9.78 18.08
C HIS A 98 -12.69 10.58 19.26
N SER A 99 -12.97 10.14 20.49
CA SER A 99 -12.43 10.75 21.72
C SER A 99 -10.92 10.56 21.84
N ASN A 100 -10.38 9.40 21.45
CA ASN A 100 -8.94 9.17 21.48
C ASN A 100 -8.20 10.05 20.45
N THR A 101 -8.77 10.22 19.26
CA THR A 101 -8.23 11.08 18.20
C THR A 101 -8.07 12.53 18.69
N LYS A 102 -9.10 13.07 19.37
CA LYS A 102 -9.03 14.42 19.95
C LYS A 102 -7.86 14.59 20.94
N ARG A 103 -7.59 13.56 21.76
CA ARG A 103 -6.54 13.60 22.80
C ARG A 103 -5.14 13.32 22.26
N LYS A 104 -4.99 12.33 21.38
CA LYS A 104 -3.69 11.83 20.93
C LYS A 104 -3.20 12.47 19.64
N LEU A 105 -4.13 12.98 18.81
CA LEU A 105 -3.81 13.66 17.56
C LEU A 105 -4.41 15.08 17.51
N PRO A 106 -4.17 15.94 18.52
CA PRO A 106 -4.82 17.25 18.61
C PRO A 106 -4.47 18.16 17.43
N LYS A 107 -3.25 18.06 16.90
CA LYS A 107 -2.81 18.82 15.71
C LYS A 107 -3.58 18.39 14.46
N VAL A 108 -3.75 17.08 14.25
CA VAL A 108 -4.52 16.54 13.11
C VAL A 108 -5.99 16.95 13.25
N TYR A 109 -6.57 16.80 14.43
CA TYR A 109 -7.96 17.18 14.69
C TYR A 109 -8.21 18.68 14.43
N LYS A 110 -7.30 19.55 14.88
CA LYS A 110 -7.36 21.00 14.61
C LYS A 110 -7.26 21.29 13.11
N TYR A 111 -6.34 20.64 12.40
CA TYR A 111 -6.16 20.80 10.96
C TYR A 111 -7.42 20.41 10.18
N LEU A 112 -8.01 19.25 10.49
CA LEU A 112 -9.27 18.78 9.89
C LEU A 112 -10.40 19.79 10.13
N LYS A 113 -10.57 20.24 11.38
CA LYS A 113 -11.67 21.13 11.75
C LYS A 113 -11.53 22.55 11.21
N ASN A 114 -10.33 23.14 11.32
CA ASN A 114 -10.15 24.58 11.12
C ASN A 114 -9.62 24.92 9.72
N GLU A 115 -8.64 24.14 9.25
CA GLU A 115 -7.96 24.42 7.98
C GLU A 115 -8.72 23.79 6.80
N LEU A 116 -9.00 22.48 6.88
CA LEU A 116 -9.75 21.78 5.85
C LEU A 116 -11.26 22.00 5.94
N ARG A 117 -11.75 22.51 7.09
CA ARG A 117 -13.19 22.67 7.38
C ARG A 117 -13.98 21.39 7.05
N SER A 118 -13.39 20.24 7.39
CA SER A 118 -13.94 18.93 7.06
C SER A 118 -15.26 18.67 7.78
N MET A 119 -16.14 17.89 7.16
CA MET A 119 -17.32 17.36 7.84
C MET A 119 -16.91 16.28 8.85
N LEU A 120 -17.32 16.47 10.10
CA LEU A 120 -17.12 15.50 11.18
C LEU A 120 -18.43 14.75 11.44
N PHE A 121 -18.46 13.46 11.12
CA PHE A 121 -19.63 12.59 11.31
C PHE A 121 -19.78 12.17 12.78
N ASN A 122 -20.25 13.09 13.63
CA ASN A 122 -20.53 12.78 15.03
C ASN A 122 -21.69 11.76 15.13
N GLY A 123 -21.52 10.74 15.98
CA GLY A 123 -22.51 9.67 16.14
C GLY A 123 -22.43 8.56 15.09
N HIS A 124 -21.54 8.66 14.10
CA HIS A 124 -21.24 7.52 13.23
C HIS A 124 -20.55 6.42 14.06
N SER A 125 -21.11 5.22 14.00
CA SER A 125 -20.69 4.08 14.81
C SER A 125 -20.14 2.96 13.94
N ILE A 126 -19.60 1.95 14.61
CA ILE A 126 -19.07 0.74 13.99
C ILE A 126 -20.22 -0.17 13.52
N VAL A 127 -20.02 -0.83 12.38
CA VAL A 127 -20.88 -1.90 11.85
C VAL A 127 -20.54 -3.28 12.42
N GLY A 128 -19.35 -3.44 13.00
CA GLY A 128 -18.85 -4.69 13.57
C GLY A 128 -17.67 -4.45 14.51
N ASP A 129 -17.27 -5.48 15.25
CA ASP A 129 -16.26 -5.41 16.32
C ASP A 129 -14.83 -5.33 15.73
N GLY A 130 -14.62 -5.89 14.55
CA GLY A 130 -13.31 -6.01 13.92
C GLY A 130 -13.07 -5.09 12.73
N THR A 131 -11.79 -4.80 12.47
CA THR A 131 -11.30 -4.12 11.27
C THR A 131 -11.82 -4.75 9.97
N THR A 132 -11.93 -6.08 9.91
CA THR A 132 -12.45 -6.80 8.74
C THR A 132 -13.89 -6.41 8.42
N GLU A 133 -14.81 -6.47 9.38
CA GLU A 133 -16.23 -6.13 9.17
C GLU A 133 -16.39 -4.67 8.75
N GLN A 134 -15.68 -3.79 9.46
CA GLN A 134 -15.69 -2.35 9.25
C GLN A 134 -15.24 -1.93 7.85
N LEU A 135 -14.05 -2.37 7.45
CA LEU A 135 -13.49 -2.01 6.15
C LEU A 135 -14.22 -2.73 5.01
N THR A 136 -14.77 -3.92 5.25
CA THR A 136 -15.59 -4.61 4.25
C THR A 136 -16.85 -3.81 3.97
N ALA A 137 -17.64 -3.46 4.99
CA ALA A 137 -18.85 -2.64 4.80
C ALA A 137 -18.54 -1.31 4.13
N MET A 138 -17.47 -0.62 4.55
CA MET A 138 -17.06 0.66 3.95
C MET A 138 -16.68 0.54 2.47
N LEU A 139 -16.00 -0.54 2.07
CA LEU A 139 -15.42 -0.66 0.73
C LEU A 139 -16.25 -1.52 -0.23
N THR A 140 -17.24 -2.27 0.26
CA THR A 140 -18.12 -3.10 -0.57
C THR A 140 -19.59 -2.70 -0.49
N GLY A 141 -19.96 -1.87 0.49
CA GLY A 141 -21.35 -1.51 0.77
C GLY A 141 -22.17 -2.62 1.41
N LEU A 142 -21.53 -3.71 1.83
CA LEU A 142 -22.16 -4.91 2.41
C LEU A 142 -21.28 -5.42 3.57
N GLY A 143 -21.89 -5.89 4.64
CA GLY A 143 -21.18 -6.50 5.78
C GLY A 143 -20.49 -7.81 5.40
N GLU A 144 -19.52 -8.23 6.21
CA GLU A 144 -18.75 -9.47 5.98
C GLU A 144 -19.66 -10.70 5.82
N LEU A 145 -20.72 -10.80 6.63
CA LEU A 145 -21.65 -11.94 6.64
C LEU A 145 -22.68 -11.91 5.50
N GLU A 146 -22.83 -10.77 4.82
CA GLU A 146 -23.71 -10.64 3.64
C GLU A 146 -23.00 -11.08 2.35
N GLN A 147 -21.67 -11.24 2.42
CA GLN A 147 -20.86 -11.74 1.31
C GLN A 147 -20.84 -13.28 1.28
N TYR A 148 -20.36 -13.86 0.18
CA TYR A 148 -20.05 -15.28 0.18
C TYR A 148 -18.90 -15.60 1.17
N GLU A 149 -18.90 -16.84 1.68
CA GLU A 149 -17.95 -17.30 2.69
C GLU A 149 -16.48 -17.19 2.25
N SER A 150 -15.67 -16.51 3.06
CA SER A 150 -14.22 -16.32 2.85
C SER A 150 -13.36 -16.65 4.08
N ARG A 151 -13.97 -17.03 5.21
CA ARG A 151 -13.24 -17.30 6.45
C ARG A 151 -12.50 -18.64 6.35
N ARG A 152 -11.21 -18.66 6.65
CA ARG A 152 -10.28 -19.80 6.41
C ARG A 152 -10.73 -21.14 7.01
N HIS A 153 -11.50 -21.10 8.10
CA HIS A 153 -11.93 -22.27 8.85
C HIS A 153 -13.39 -22.67 8.60
N HIS A 154 -14.02 -22.10 7.59
CA HIS A 154 -15.38 -22.46 7.18
C HIS A 154 -15.37 -23.42 6.00
N LYS A 155 -16.54 -24.00 5.70
CA LYS A 155 -16.68 -24.98 4.62
C LYS A 155 -16.61 -24.28 3.25
N LYS A 156 -15.66 -24.71 2.41
CA LYS A 156 -15.46 -24.21 1.02
C LYS A 156 -15.28 -22.68 0.93
N PRO A 157 -14.31 -22.09 1.67
CA PRO A 157 -14.11 -20.65 1.66
C PRO A 157 -13.48 -20.23 0.33
N LYS A 158 -13.82 -19.02 -0.13
CA LYS A 158 -13.27 -18.46 -1.37
C LYS A 158 -12.47 -17.19 -1.09
N PRO A 159 -11.43 -16.88 -1.89
CA PRO A 159 -10.76 -15.58 -1.88
C PRO A 159 -11.76 -14.43 -2.04
N VAL A 160 -11.45 -13.27 -1.46
CA VAL A 160 -12.38 -12.12 -1.44
C VAL A 160 -12.46 -11.38 -2.78
N ASP A 161 -11.75 -11.86 -3.81
CA ASP A 161 -11.69 -11.24 -5.14
C ASP A 161 -13.07 -10.92 -5.70
N GLY A 162 -14.08 -11.76 -5.50
CA GLY A 162 -15.43 -11.63 -6.06
C GLY A 162 -16.38 -10.67 -5.33
N TRP A 163 -15.97 -10.06 -4.21
CA TRP A 163 -16.83 -9.11 -3.50
C TRP A 163 -17.02 -7.79 -4.29
N SER A 164 -18.04 -7.02 -3.91
CA SER A 164 -18.52 -5.78 -4.56
C SER A 164 -17.64 -4.55 -4.31
N TRP A 165 -16.32 -4.71 -4.41
CA TRP A 165 -15.33 -3.68 -4.09
C TRP A 165 -15.49 -2.37 -4.88
N ILE A 166 -15.51 -1.24 -4.18
CA ILE A 166 -15.60 0.10 -4.77
C ILE A 166 -14.43 0.40 -5.71
N TYR A 167 -13.23 -0.10 -5.39
CA TYR A 167 -12.05 0.11 -6.26
C TYR A 167 -12.21 -0.55 -7.62
N LYS A 168 -13.00 -1.63 -7.76
CA LYS A 168 -13.27 -2.24 -9.07
C LYS A 168 -14.15 -1.33 -9.92
N GLN A 169 -15.20 -0.77 -9.31
CA GLN A 169 -16.11 0.17 -9.98
C GLN A 169 -15.35 1.43 -10.41
N LEU A 170 -14.46 1.94 -9.56
CA LEU A 170 -13.60 3.08 -9.89
C LEU A 170 -12.57 2.74 -10.99
N LYS A 171 -12.02 1.53 -10.97
CA LYS A 171 -11.12 1.04 -12.03
C LYS A 171 -11.81 1.00 -13.39
N GLU A 172 -13.08 0.63 -13.48
CA GLU A 172 -13.89 0.67 -14.71
C GLU A 172 -14.12 2.12 -15.22
N THR A 173 -14.16 3.11 -14.33
CA THR A 173 -14.25 4.54 -14.70
C THR A 173 -12.90 5.19 -14.98
N GLY A 174 -11.83 4.40 -15.10
CA GLY A 174 -10.49 4.86 -15.50
C GLY A 174 -9.60 5.32 -14.35
N TYR A 175 -10.01 5.15 -13.09
CA TYR A 175 -9.16 5.48 -11.94
C TYR A 175 -7.96 4.53 -11.87
N LEU A 176 -6.80 5.09 -11.54
CA LEU A 176 -5.71 4.30 -10.98
C LEU A 176 -6.06 3.94 -9.54
N THR A 177 -5.93 2.67 -9.17
CA THR A 177 -6.32 2.20 -7.84
C THR A 177 -5.13 1.80 -7.00
N GLY A 178 -5.17 2.10 -5.71
CA GLY A 178 -4.13 1.71 -4.76
C GLY A 178 -4.70 1.19 -3.46
N TYR A 179 -4.05 0.16 -2.91
CA TYR A 179 -4.27 -0.32 -1.55
C TYR A 179 -2.91 -0.56 -0.90
N SER A 180 -2.70 0.07 0.25
CA SER A 180 -1.51 -0.12 1.07
C SER A 180 -1.91 -0.37 2.52
N GLY A 181 -1.48 -1.50 3.07
CA GLY A 181 -1.53 -1.82 4.49
C GLY A 181 -0.11 -2.12 4.98
N ASP A 182 0.30 -1.51 6.09
CA ASP A 182 1.68 -1.55 6.60
C ASP A 182 1.99 -2.78 7.48
N ASP A 183 1.00 -3.42 8.09
CA ASP A 183 1.15 -4.71 8.78
C ASP A 183 0.61 -5.89 7.92
N PRO A 184 1.48 -6.64 7.24
CA PRO A 184 1.05 -7.76 6.41
C PRO A 184 0.54 -8.95 7.23
N GLY A 185 0.90 -9.07 8.51
CA GLY A 185 0.55 -10.21 9.37
C GLY A 185 -0.90 -10.17 9.85
N ILE A 186 -1.44 -8.97 10.08
CA ILE A 186 -2.80 -8.74 10.58
C ILE A 186 -3.68 -7.96 9.58
N GLY A 187 -3.36 -8.06 8.29
CA GLY A 187 -4.12 -7.38 7.24
C GLY A 187 -5.62 -7.71 7.29
N PRO A 188 -6.51 -6.73 7.04
CA PRO A 188 -7.97 -6.87 7.24
C PRO A 188 -8.58 -8.10 6.56
N TRP A 189 -8.13 -8.42 5.36
CA TRP A 189 -8.64 -9.54 4.57
C TRP A 189 -7.68 -10.74 4.51
N GLN A 190 -6.58 -10.66 5.24
CA GLN A 190 -5.53 -11.68 5.23
C GLN A 190 -5.43 -12.43 6.55
N TYR A 191 -5.79 -11.79 7.66
CA TYR A 191 -5.72 -12.40 8.98
C TYR A 191 -6.71 -13.58 9.11
N ARG A 192 -8.01 -13.33 8.95
CA ARG A 192 -9.07 -14.35 9.11
C ARG A 192 -9.66 -14.89 7.80
N LEU A 193 -9.45 -14.17 6.70
CA LEU A 193 -10.04 -14.52 5.40
C LEU A 193 -9.00 -15.12 4.44
N MET A 194 -9.47 -15.62 3.30
CA MET A 194 -8.65 -16.24 2.26
C MET A 194 -7.75 -15.25 1.50
N GLY A 195 -7.83 -13.94 1.79
CA GLY A 195 -7.09 -12.90 1.07
C GLY A 195 -7.50 -12.79 -0.39
N PHE A 196 -6.61 -12.19 -1.19
CA PHE A 196 -6.82 -12.02 -2.62
C PHE A 196 -6.06 -13.06 -3.45
N THR A 197 -6.65 -13.53 -4.54
CA THR A 197 -5.97 -14.34 -5.55
C THR A 197 -5.14 -13.45 -6.45
N ASN A 198 -5.77 -12.42 -7.01
CA ASN A 198 -5.15 -11.41 -7.86
C ASN A 198 -4.84 -10.14 -7.06
N PRO A 199 -3.84 -9.32 -7.45
CA PRO A 199 -3.66 -7.99 -6.86
C PRO A 199 -4.98 -7.18 -6.96
N PRO A 200 -5.53 -6.67 -5.84
CA PRO A 200 -6.82 -5.99 -5.85
C PRO A 200 -6.78 -4.65 -6.59
N THR A 201 -5.63 -3.99 -6.59
CA THR A 201 -5.43 -2.62 -7.07
C THR A 201 -4.20 -2.52 -7.98
N ASP A 202 -4.09 -1.43 -8.74
CA ASP A 202 -2.93 -1.18 -9.60
C ASP A 202 -1.65 -1.04 -8.77
N PHE A 203 -1.72 -0.31 -7.65
CA PHE A 203 -0.65 -0.22 -6.66
C PHE A 203 -1.00 -1.09 -5.44
N TYR A 204 -0.31 -2.22 -5.27
CA TYR A 204 -0.54 -3.15 -4.15
C TYR A 204 0.76 -3.48 -3.44
N THR A 205 1.06 -2.72 -2.39
CA THR A 205 2.36 -2.67 -1.71
C THR A 205 2.62 -3.85 -0.75
N ARG A 206 1.67 -4.77 -0.60
CA ARG A 206 1.76 -5.87 0.36
C ARG A 206 3.04 -6.72 0.22
N PRO A 207 3.55 -7.07 -0.97
CA PRO A 207 4.81 -7.83 -1.08
C PRO A 207 6.00 -7.09 -0.46
N PHE A 208 6.07 -5.76 -0.62
CA PHE A 208 7.08 -4.92 0.01
C PHE A 208 6.96 -4.98 1.53
N TYR A 209 5.76 -4.76 2.09
CA TYR A 209 5.57 -4.81 3.55
C TYR A 209 5.79 -6.21 4.13
N ALA A 210 5.45 -7.27 3.40
CA ALA A 210 5.77 -8.65 3.79
C ALA A 210 7.29 -8.89 3.91
N MET A 211 8.09 -8.23 3.08
CA MET A 211 9.55 -8.24 3.21
C MET A 211 10.02 -7.32 4.33
N ALA A 212 9.48 -6.10 4.43
CA ALA A 212 9.79 -5.14 5.49
C ALA A 212 9.58 -5.75 6.89
N ALA A 213 8.49 -6.49 7.09
CA ALA A 213 8.19 -7.17 8.34
C ALA A 213 9.25 -8.20 8.78
N LYS A 214 10.06 -8.74 7.85
CA LYS A 214 11.20 -9.61 8.17
C LYS A 214 12.45 -8.84 8.61
N LEU A 215 12.52 -7.54 8.31
CA LEU A 215 13.65 -6.66 8.64
C LEU A 215 13.39 -5.81 9.88
N ILE A 216 12.13 -5.45 10.13
CA ILE A 216 11.70 -4.63 11.26
C ILE A 216 11.81 -5.44 12.56
N LYS A 217 12.56 -4.91 13.53
CA LYS A 217 12.70 -5.48 14.88
C LYS A 217 11.79 -4.74 15.86
N LYS A 218 10.67 -5.34 16.23
CA LYS A 218 9.77 -4.80 17.27
C LYS A 218 10.54 -4.62 18.60
N PRO A 219 10.28 -3.55 19.37
CA PRO A 219 9.19 -2.59 19.24
C PRO A 219 9.45 -1.43 18.26
N ASN A 220 10.63 -1.35 17.64
CA ASN A 220 10.96 -0.26 16.72
C ASN A 220 10.30 -0.49 15.35
N ILE A 221 9.24 0.27 15.05
CA ILE A 221 8.48 0.21 13.79
C ILE A 221 9.14 1.00 12.64
N CYS A 222 10.48 1.01 12.60
CA CYS A 222 11.25 1.70 11.58
C CYS A 222 11.84 0.73 10.54
N LEU A 223 11.82 1.16 9.29
CA LEU A 223 12.58 0.58 8.19
C LEU A 223 13.78 1.51 7.93
N GLY A 224 14.96 1.11 8.39
CA GLY A 224 16.12 2.00 8.43
C GLY A 224 15.86 3.20 9.35
N SER A 225 16.07 4.41 8.84
CA SER A 225 15.87 5.67 9.57
C SER A 225 14.44 6.23 9.49
N ARG A 226 13.51 5.54 8.80
CA ARG A 226 12.14 6.03 8.56
C ARG A 226 11.12 5.13 9.25
N THR A 227 10.10 5.73 9.84
CA THR A 227 8.93 4.98 10.34
C THR A 227 8.18 4.34 9.18
N ILE A 228 7.55 3.18 9.41
CA ILE A 228 6.82 2.46 8.36
C ILE A 228 5.69 3.31 7.75
N SER A 229 4.95 4.05 8.57
CA SER A 229 3.90 4.98 8.12
C SER A 229 4.46 6.12 7.26
N LYS A 230 5.69 6.59 7.53
CA LYS A 230 6.34 7.61 6.69
C LYS A 230 6.70 7.03 5.31
N VAL A 231 7.18 5.78 5.25
CA VAL A 231 7.43 5.09 3.99
C VAL A 231 6.13 4.96 3.18
N GLN A 232 5.03 4.58 3.84
CA GLN A 232 3.71 4.47 3.22
C GLN A 232 3.19 5.81 2.66
N PHE A 233 3.19 6.88 3.47
CA PHE A 233 2.67 8.17 3.02
C PHE A 233 3.54 8.82 1.94
N ASP A 234 4.85 8.67 2.02
CA ASP A 234 5.75 9.18 0.97
C ASP A 234 5.50 8.42 -0.36
N TYR A 235 5.27 7.10 -0.34
CA TYR A 235 4.90 6.34 -1.54
C TYR A 235 3.56 6.81 -2.14
N ILE A 236 2.54 7.03 -1.31
CA ILE A 236 1.23 7.53 -1.79
C ILE A 236 1.40 8.91 -2.43
N ARG A 237 2.19 9.81 -1.82
CA ARG A 237 2.49 11.12 -2.40
C ARG A 237 3.17 10.97 -3.76
N GLU A 238 4.18 10.12 -3.86
CA GLU A 238 4.90 9.87 -5.12
C GLU A 238 3.99 9.32 -6.22
N VAL A 239 3.04 8.44 -5.89
CA VAL A 239 2.01 7.97 -6.85
C VAL A 239 1.17 9.15 -7.35
N PHE A 240 0.70 10.01 -6.45
CA PHE A 240 -0.13 11.16 -6.83
C PHE A 240 0.63 12.17 -7.69
N ASP A 241 1.91 12.40 -7.37
CA ASP A 241 2.82 13.28 -8.10
C ASP A 241 3.25 12.72 -9.46
N MET A 242 3.42 11.40 -9.58
CA MET A 242 3.80 10.75 -10.84
C MET A 242 2.65 10.78 -11.86
N PHE A 243 1.43 10.56 -11.40
CA PHE A 243 0.27 10.39 -12.27
C PHE A 243 -0.69 11.61 -12.25
N LYS A 244 -0.20 12.85 -12.18
CA LYS A 244 -1.03 14.08 -11.96
C LYS A 244 -2.30 14.16 -12.82
N ASN A 245 -2.21 13.76 -14.08
CA ASN A 245 -3.30 13.85 -15.06
C ASN A 245 -4.24 12.62 -15.08
N LYS A 246 -4.14 11.73 -14.09
CA LYS A 246 -5.03 10.58 -13.91
C LYS A 246 -5.78 10.71 -12.59
N LEU A 247 -7.04 10.27 -12.58
CA LEU A 247 -7.82 10.11 -11.37
C LEU A 247 -7.25 8.94 -10.55
N LYS A 248 -7.15 9.10 -9.24
CA LYS A 248 -6.70 8.04 -8.33
C LYS A 248 -7.73 7.76 -7.26
N PHE A 249 -7.89 6.47 -6.95
CA PHE A 249 -8.48 5.99 -5.72
C PHE A 249 -7.38 5.30 -4.94
N PHE A 250 -7.12 5.73 -3.72
CA PHE A 250 -6.10 5.11 -2.88
C PHE A 250 -6.64 4.89 -1.48
N PHE A 251 -6.62 3.64 -1.04
CA PHE A 251 -6.92 3.27 0.34
C PHE A 251 -5.61 2.94 1.08
N SER A 252 -5.32 3.70 2.12
CA SER A 252 -4.19 3.48 3.02
C SER A 252 -4.73 3.07 4.38
N PHE A 253 -4.23 1.97 4.92
CA PHE A 253 -4.54 1.53 6.28
C PHE A 253 -3.23 1.37 7.07
N ASN A 254 -3.19 1.95 8.26
CA ASN A 254 -2.10 1.86 9.24
C ASN A 254 -2.70 1.38 10.57
#